data_AF-F4BN72-F1
#
_entry.id   AF-F4BN72-F1
#
_cell.length_a   1.000
_cell.length_b   1.000
_cell.length_c   1.000
_cell.angle_alpha   90.00
_cell.angle_beta   90.00
_cell.angle_gamma   90.00
#
_symmetry.space_group_name_H-M   'P 1'
#
loop_
_entity.id
_entity.type
_entity.pdbx_description
1 polymer ?
#
loop_
_entity_poly.entity_id
_entity_poly.type
_entity_poly.pdbx_seq_one_letter_code
_entity_poly.pdbx_strand_id
1 'polypeptide(L)'
;MIQMAEQVEIDFYLDSDEEAFLESWENKYGQLDGDQIEKLYQAMAQDVEEKYKSGEHKLGKKYVYQDILVGYSDYSAFNNWFLFSSTKK
;
A
#
# COMPACT_ATOMS: atom_id res chain seq x y z
N MET A 1 24.64 13.36 -7.25
CA MET A 1 23.84 13.64 -6.05
C MET A 1 22.68 12.67 -6.09
N ILE A 2 22.67 11.64 -5.25
CA ILE A 2 21.48 10.80 -5.15
C ILE A 2 20.52 11.62 -4.30
N GLN A 3 19.49 12.17 -4.95
CA GLN A 3 18.33 12.70 -4.23
C GLN A 3 17.91 11.59 -3.27
N MET A 4 17.99 11.87 -1.97
CA MET A 4 17.21 11.15 -0.98
C MET A 4 15.76 11.46 -1.36
N ALA A 5 15.22 10.73 -2.34
CA ALA A 5 13.80 10.72 -2.60
C ALA A 5 13.18 10.30 -1.27
N GLU A 6 12.40 11.19 -0.70
CA GLU A 6 11.55 10.91 0.46
C GLU A 6 10.91 9.55 0.18
N GLN A 7 11.33 8.52 0.92
CA GLN A 7 10.86 7.17 0.66
C GLN A 7 9.37 7.21 0.92
N VAL A 8 8.60 6.88 -0.10
CA VAL A 8 7.18 6.76 0.06
C VAL A 8 6.91 5.51 0.90
N GLU A 9 5.97 5.62 1.81
CA GLU A 9 5.53 4.48 2.64
C GLU A 9 4.05 4.24 2.40
N ILE A 10 3.55 3.11 2.89
CA ILE A 10 2.13 2.83 2.95
C ILE A 10 1.66 2.81 4.39
N ASP A 11 0.40 3.16 4.58
CA ASP A 11 -0.26 3.08 5.87
C ASP A 11 -1.77 2.80 5.64
N PHE A 12 -2.46 2.33 6.67
CA PHE A 12 -3.89 2.02 6.62
C PHE A 12 -4.66 2.97 7.54
N TYR A 13 -5.84 3.41 7.10
CA TYR A 13 -6.66 4.31 7.93
C TYR A 13 -7.18 3.65 9.22
N LEU A 14 -7.34 2.33 9.20
CA LEU A 14 -7.83 1.52 10.30
C LEU A 14 -7.01 0.24 10.37
N ASP A 15 -6.65 -0.19 11.58
CA ASP A 15 -5.99 -1.48 11.79
C ASP A 15 -6.81 -2.64 11.18
N SER A 16 -8.14 -2.55 11.21
CA SER A 16 -9.02 -3.55 10.59
C SER A 16 -8.88 -3.66 9.07
N ASP A 17 -8.48 -2.57 8.40
CA ASP A 17 -8.22 -2.59 6.95
C ASP A 17 -6.89 -3.30 6.66
N GLU A 18 -5.88 -3.05 7.50
CA GLU A 18 -4.58 -3.74 7.45
C GLU A 18 -4.76 -5.24 7.71
N GLU A 19 -5.44 -5.61 8.79
CA GLU A 19 -5.72 -7.00 9.16
C GLU A 19 -6.44 -7.75 8.03
N ALA A 20 -7.46 -7.14 7.41
CA ALA A 20 -8.19 -7.77 6.31
C ALA A 20 -7.31 -7.98 5.06
N PHE A 21 -6.42 -7.03 4.77
CA PHE A 21 -5.44 -7.16 3.69
C PHE A 21 -4.45 -8.29 3.98
N LEU A 22 -3.82 -8.28 5.17
CA LEU A 22 -2.87 -9.30 5.59
C LEU A 22 -3.52 -10.68 5.62
N GLU A 23 -4.72 -10.82 6.17
CA GLU A 23 -5.46 -12.09 6.16
C GLU A 23 -5.69 -12.60 4.72
N SER A 24 -6.09 -11.71 3.81
CA SER A 24 -6.26 -12.06 2.39
C SER A 24 -4.95 -12.47 1.74
N TRP A 25 -3.85 -11.81 2.10
CA TRP A 25 -2.49 -12.13 1.65
C TRP A 25 -2.05 -13.49 2.15
N GLU A 26 -2.16 -13.73 3.44
CA GLU A 26 -1.73 -14.97 4.08
C GLU A 26 -2.52 -16.18 3.60
N ASN A 27 -3.81 -16.00 3.32
CA ASN A 27 -4.65 -17.05 2.73
C ASN A 27 -4.18 -17.47 1.33
N LYS A 28 -3.56 -16.58 0.56
CA LYS A 28 -3.17 -16.82 -0.83
C LYS A 28 -1.68 -17.17 -0.99
N TYR A 29 -0.82 -16.48 -0.27
CA TYR A 29 0.64 -16.56 -0.40
C TYR A 29 1.31 -17.25 0.80
N GLY A 30 0.57 -17.48 1.89
CA GLY A 30 1.09 -18.03 3.13
C GLY A 30 1.41 -16.96 4.17
N GLN A 31 1.57 -17.39 5.42
CA GLN A 31 1.81 -16.53 6.58
C GLN A 31 3.09 -15.69 6.40
N LEU A 32 3.05 -14.43 6.84
CA LEU A 32 4.19 -13.53 6.81
C LEU A 32 4.79 -13.37 8.22
N ASP A 33 6.11 -13.34 8.30
CA ASP A 33 6.82 -12.84 9.48
C ASP A 33 6.97 -11.30 9.45
N GLY A 34 7.44 -10.72 10.56
CA GLY A 34 7.59 -9.27 10.69
C GLY A 34 8.48 -8.64 9.60
N ASP A 35 9.62 -9.26 9.29
CA ASP A 35 10.53 -8.79 8.24
C ASP A 35 9.88 -8.89 6.84
N GLN A 36 9.04 -9.90 6.62
CA GLN A 36 8.30 -10.07 5.37
C GLN A 36 7.18 -9.04 5.22
N ILE A 37 6.50 -8.67 6.31
CA ILE A 37 5.48 -7.61 6.31
C ILE A 37 6.13 -6.27 5.96
N GLU A 38 7.25 -5.91 6.60
CA GLU A 38 7.98 -4.67 6.28
C GLU A 38 8.39 -4.61 4.80
N LYS A 39 8.91 -5.72 4.25
CA LYS A 39 9.25 -5.82 2.83
C LYS A 39 8.04 -5.73 1.91
N LEU A 40 6.92 -6.33 2.31
CA LEU A 40 5.66 -6.25 1.57
C LEU A 40 5.21 -4.80 1.47
N TYR A 41 5.23 -4.07 2.59
CA TYR A 41 4.80 -2.68 2.65
C TYR A 41 5.72 -1.78 1.83
N GLN A 42 7.03 -1.98 1.91
CA GLN A 42 7.99 -1.26 1.08
C GLN A 42 7.78 -1.55 -0.42
N ALA A 43 7.56 -2.81 -0.80
CA ALA A 43 7.31 -3.18 -2.19
C ALA A 43 5.99 -2.59 -2.72
N MET A 44 4.95 -2.59 -1.88
CA MET A 44 3.67 -1.97 -2.18
C MET A 44 3.79 -0.46 -2.36
N ALA A 45 4.57 0.21 -1.51
CA ALA A 45 4.82 1.65 -1.60
C ALA A 45 5.47 2.02 -2.92
N GLN A 46 6.48 1.26 -3.33
CA GLN A 46 7.16 1.45 -4.61
C GLN A 46 6.21 1.19 -5.79
N ASP A 47 5.46 0.08 -5.78
CA ASP A 47 4.53 -0.27 -6.87
C ASP A 47 3.40 0.77 -7.04
N VAL A 48 2.77 1.21 -5.93
CA VAL A 48 1.70 2.21 -6.01
C VAL A 48 2.25 3.57 -6.45
N GLU A 49 3.46 3.94 -6.05
CA GLU A 49 4.11 5.17 -6.46
C GLU A 49 4.43 5.16 -7.95
N GLU A 50 5.03 4.07 -8.44
CA GLU A 50 5.32 3.89 -9.87
C GLU A 50 4.04 3.94 -10.70
N LYS A 51 2.97 3.27 -10.25
CA LYS A 51 1.66 3.29 -10.92
C LYS A 51 0.97 4.65 -10.84
N TYR A 52 1.14 5.37 -9.74
CA TYR A 52 0.62 6.73 -9.60
C TYR A 52 1.36 7.70 -10.54
N LYS A 53 2.70 7.62 -10.58
CA LYS A 53 3.55 8.43 -11.46
C LYS A 53 3.34 8.12 -12.93
N SER A 54 3.10 6.86 -13.29
CA SER A 54 2.79 6.46 -14.67
C SER A 54 1.36 6.79 -15.10
N GLY A 55 0.48 7.09 -14.14
CA GLY A 55 -0.95 7.36 -14.35
C GLY A 55 -1.81 6.11 -14.53
N GLU A 56 -1.23 4.91 -14.34
CA GLU A 56 -1.95 3.64 -14.32
C GLU A 56 -2.91 3.58 -13.12
N HIS A 57 -2.48 4.11 -11.97
CA HIS A 57 -3.29 4.20 -10.77
C HIS A 57 -3.63 5.64 -10.41
N LYS A 58 -4.82 5.85 -9.85
CA LYS A 58 -5.31 7.18 -9.43
C LYS A 58 -5.77 7.13 -7.99
N LEU A 59 -5.46 8.18 -7.24
CA LEU A 59 -5.96 8.37 -5.88
C LEU A 59 -7.50 8.34 -5.85
N GLY A 60 -8.05 7.84 -4.75
CA GLY A 60 -9.49 7.58 -4.56
C GLY A 60 -10.02 6.35 -5.33
N LYS A 61 -9.15 5.54 -5.94
CA LYS A 61 -9.51 4.27 -6.60
C LYS A 61 -9.01 3.07 -5.81
N LYS A 62 -9.64 1.93 -6.06
CA LYS A 62 -9.21 0.64 -5.53
C LYS A 62 -7.84 0.31 -6.10
N TYR A 63 -6.89 0.06 -5.21
CA TYR A 63 -5.57 -0.44 -5.52
C TYR A 63 -5.54 -1.95 -5.26
N VAL A 64 -4.99 -2.67 -6.24
CA VAL A 64 -4.83 -4.13 -6.19
C VAL A 64 -3.35 -4.42 -6.34
N TYR A 65 -2.78 -5.12 -5.36
CA TYR A 65 -1.39 -5.54 -5.35
C TYR A 65 -1.34 -7.06 -5.42
N GLN A 66 -0.66 -7.60 -6.44
CA GLN A 66 -0.58 -9.04 -6.71
C GLN A 66 -1.94 -9.76 -6.62
N ASP A 67 -2.96 -9.21 -7.29
CA ASP A 67 -4.34 -9.73 -7.30
C ASP A 67 -5.05 -9.73 -5.94
N ILE A 68 -4.53 -9.02 -4.93
CA ILE A 68 -5.18 -8.81 -3.64
C ILE A 68 -5.62 -7.36 -3.54
N LEU A 69 -6.90 -7.17 -3.22
CA LEU A 69 -7.46 -5.85 -3.00
C LEU A 69 -6.88 -5.28 -1.70
N VAL A 70 -6.08 -4.23 -1.83
CA VAL A 70 -5.50 -3.51 -0.68
C VAL A 70 -6.51 -2.52 -0.11
N GLY A 71 -7.27 -1.85 -0.99
CA GLY A 71 -8.26 -0.87 -0.60
C GLY A 71 -8.28 0.35 -1.51
N TYR A 72 -9.04 1.37 -1.14
CA TYR A 72 -9.00 2.67 -1.79
C TYR A 72 -7.73 3.40 -1.37
N SER A 73 -6.91 3.77 -2.33
CA SER A 73 -5.70 4.55 -2.07
C SER A 73 -6.02 6.03 -1.89
N ASP A 74 -5.40 6.66 -0.92
CA ASP A 74 -5.28 8.09 -0.76
C ASP A 74 -3.79 8.44 -0.59
N TYR A 75 -3.44 9.72 -0.61
CA TYR A 75 -2.06 10.16 -0.46
C TYR A 75 -1.96 11.32 0.51
N SER A 76 -1.20 11.12 1.58
CA SER A 76 -0.84 12.15 2.54
C SER A 76 0.45 12.81 2.12
N ALA A 77 0.35 13.99 1.49
CA ALA A 77 1.52 14.79 1.13
C ALA A 77 2.31 15.29 2.37
N PHE A 78 1.69 15.31 3.56
CA PHE A 78 2.34 15.73 4.80
C PHE A 78 3.31 14.67 5.34
N ASN A 79 2.92 13.39 5.27
CA ASN A 79 3.75 12.26 5.72
C ASN A 79 4.46 11.54 4.56
N ASN A 80 4.17 11.90 3.30
CA ASN A 80 4.63 11.17 2.12
C ASN A 80 4.18 9.69 2.13
N TRP A 81 2.93 9.44 2.53
CA TRP A 81 2.37 8.09 2.68
C TRP A 81 1.17 7.86 1.77
N PHE A 82 1.09 6.67 1.18
CA PHE A 82 -0.13 6.17 0.57
C PHE A 82 -1.01 5.53 1.63
N LEU A 83 -2.20 6.09 1.83
CA LEU A 83 -3.15 5.61 2.82
C LEU A 83 -4.16 4.68 2.14
N PHE A 84 -4.43 3.54 2.75
CA PHE A 84 -5.42 2.58 2.24
C PHE A 84 -6.60 2.43 3.19
N SER A 85 -7.78 2.18 2.61
CA SER A 85 -9.00 1.91 3.36
C SER A 85 -9.93 0.97 2.62
N SER A 86 -10.69 0.13 3.33
CA SER A 86 -11.69 -0.75 2.70
C SER A 86 -12.91 0.02 2.18
N THR A 87 -13.16 1.20 2.72
CA THR A 87 -14.29 2.05 2.36
C THR A 87 -13.82 3.31 1.65
N LYS A 88 -14.57 3.74 0.65
CA LYS A 88 -14.28 5.00 -0.03
C LYS A 88 -14.64 6.15 0.92
N LYS A 89 -13.65 6.84 1.46
CA LYS A 89 -13.84 8.13 2.14
C LYS A 89 -13.96 9.27 1.14
#